data_AF-A0A9X9YD16-F1
#
_entry.id   AF-A0A9X9YD16-F1
#
_cell.length_a   1.000
_cell.length_b   1.000
_cell.length_c   1.000
_cell.angle_alpha   90.00
_cell.angle_beta   90.00
_cell.angle_gamma   90.00
#
_symmetry.space_group_name_H-M   'P 1'
#
loop_
_entity.id
_entity.type
_entity.pdbx_description
1 polymer ?
#
loop_
_entity_poly.entity_id
_entity_poly.type
_entity_poly.pdbx_seq_one_letter_code
_entity_poly.pdbx_strand_id
1 'polypeptide(L)' 'MARATAPERRAWWLERVNTTLNPFIRERGYRWEVHIDETPIDFWTIQGMKPPDPDSEAEKHWVKEGRPSAYT' A
#
# COMPACT_ATOMS: atom_id res chain seq x y z
N MET A 1 -14.05 -3.55 -11.60
CA MET A 1 -12.80 -3.32 -12.35
C MET A 1 -11.92 -2.42 -11.52
N ALA A 2 -10.68 -2.80 -11.22
CA ALA A 2 -9.72 -1.90 -10.58
C ALA A 2 -9.52 -0.68 -11.49
N ARG A 3 -9.77 0.51 -10.97
CA ARG A 3 -9.55 1.76 -11.72
C ARG A 3 -8.04 1.93 -11.81
N ALA A 4 -7.49 2.05 -13.01
CA ALA A 4 -6.06 2.32 -13.19
C ALA A 4 -5.67 3.55 -12.35
N THR A 5 -4.61 3.43 -11.54
CA THR A 5 -4.13 4.55 -10.73
C THR A 5 -3.74 5.70 -11.65
N ALA A 6 -4.31 6.88 -11.39
CA ALA A 6 -4.11 8.04 -12.24
C ALA A 6 -2.61 8.41 -12.33
N PRO A 7 -2.09 8.82 -13.50
CA PRO A 7 -0.65 9.06 -13.68
C PRO A 7 -0.03 9.99 -12.64
N GLU A 8 -0.75 11.04 -12.24
CA GLU A 8 -0.32 11.98 -11.21
C GLU A 8 -0.18 11.33 -9.83
N ARG A 9 -1.04 10.36 -9.50
CA ARG A 9 -0.95 9.59 -8.25
C ARG A 9 0.23 8.61 -8.27
N ARG A 10 0.55 8.04 -9.44
CA ARG A 10 1.73 7.18 -9.62
C ARG A 10 3.03 7.99 -9.43
N ALA A 11 3.12 9.17 -10.04
CA ALA A 11 4.27 10.06 -9.89
C ALA A 11 4.48 10.50 -8.43
N TRP A 12 3.41 10.95 -7.77
CA TRP A 12 3.44 11.32 -6.35
C TRP A 12 3.86 10.16 -5.44
N TRP A 13 3.45 8.93 -5.75
CA TRP A 13 3.85 7.76 -4.96
C TRP A 13 5.35 7.44 -5.10
N LEU A 14 5.89 7.53 -6.32
CA LEU A 14 7.33 7.37 -6.55
C LEU A 14 8.16 8.46 -5.85
N GLU A 15 7.67 9.69 -5.78
CA GLU A 15 8.32 10.77 -5.03
C GLU A 15 8.40 10.45 -3.53
N ARG A 16 7.29 9.96 -2.94
CA ARG A 16 7.25 9.52 -1.54
C ARG A 16 8.23 8.39 -1.27
N VAL A 17 8.25 7.36 -2.11
CA VAL A 17 9.21 6.25 -1.97
C VAL A 17 10.66 6.76 -1.99
N ASN A 18 11.02 7.60 -2.96
CA ASN A 18 12.37 8.15 -3.04
C ASN A 18 12.74 8.99 -1.81
N THR A 19 11.79 9.79 -1.30
CA THR A 19 11.99 10.62 -0.10
C THR A 19 12.21 9.76 1.14
N THR A 20 11.39 8.73 1.33
CA THR A 20 11.48 7.81 2.49
C THR A 20 12.76 6.99 2.45
N LEU A 21 13.22 6.55 1.28
CA LEU A 21 14.43 5.74 1.13
C LEU A 21 15.73 6.56 1.25
N ASN A 22 15.67 7.87 1.01
CA ASN A 22 16.84 8.74 0.92
C ASN A 22 17.87 8.57 2.08
N PRO A 23 17.49 8.66 3.36
CA PRO A 23 18.45 8.55 4.48
C PRO A 23 19.05 7.15 4.67
N PHE A 24 18.45 6.13 4.06
CA PHE A 24 18.87 4.74 4.20
C PHE A 24 19.69 4.25 3.00
N ILE A 25 19.54 4.88 1.83
CA ILE A 25 20.11 4.40 0.58
C ILE A 25 20.99 5.47 -0.07
N ARG A 26 20.38 6.56 -0.52
CA ARG A 26 21.06 7.60 -1.31
C ARG A 26 22.12 8.32 -0.48
N GLU A 27 21.78 8.77 0.73
CA GLU A 27 22.72 9.46 1.62
C GLU A 27 23.88 8.58 2.06
N ARG A 28 23.74 7.26 1.92
CA ARG A 28 24.79 6.27 2.22
C ARG A 28 25.63 5.89 0.99
N GLY A 29 25.39 6.54 -0.16
CA GLY A 29 26.20 6.38 -1.36
C GLY A 29 25.87 5.14 -2.21
N TYR A 30 24.75 4.45 -1.95
CA TYR A 30 24.35 3.31 -2.76
C TYR A 30 23.74 3.74 -4.11
N ARG A 31 23.82 2.85 -5.09
CA ARG A 31 23.00 2.91 -6.32
C ARG A 31 21.72 2.12 -6.09
N TRP A 32 20.58 2.59 -6.60
CA TRP A 32 19.30 1.92 -6.39
C TRP A 32 18.37 2.02 -7.58
N GLU A 33 17.36 1.16 -7.55
CA GLU A 33 16.27 1.05 -8.51
C GLU A 33 14.99 0.68 -7.74
N VAL A 34 13.84 1.14 -8.20
CA VAL A 34 12.52 0.81 -7.62
C VAL A 34 11.54 0.54 -8.76
N HIS A 35 10.76 -0.53 -8.63
CA HIS A 35 9.59 -0.79 -9.44
C HIS A 35 8.41 -1.14 -8.53
N ILE A 36 7.18 -0.96 -9.03
CA ILE A 36 5.94 -1.28 -8.32
C ILE A 36 4.99 -1.94 -9.32
N ASP A 37 4.35 -3.02 -8.92
CA ASP A 37 3.27 -3.68 -9.66
C ASP A 37 1.96 -3.65 -8.85
N GLU A 38 0.83 -3.56 -9.55
CA GLU A 38 -0.50 -3.55 -8.96
C GLU A 38 -1.11 -4.95 -9.12
N THR A 39 -1.41 -5.63 -8.01
CA THR A 39 -2.01 -6.98 -8.03
C THR A 39 -3.51 -6.92 -7.73
N PRO A 40 -4.31 -7.90 -8.22
CA PRO A 40 -5.75 -7.91 -7.95
C PRO A 40 -6.06 -8.11 -6.46
N ILE A 41 -6.85 -7.19 -5.90
CA ILE A 41 -7.19 -7.17 -4.46
C ILE A 41 -8.10 -8.34 -4.02
N ASP A 42 -8.83 -8.94 -4.95
CA ASP A 42 -9.72 -10.08 -4.71
C ASP A 42 -8.97 -11.40 -4.48
N PHE A 43 -7.68 -11.47 -4.84
CA PHE A 43 -6.79 -12.60 -4.55
C PHE A 43 -5.94 -12.39 -3.29
N TRP A 44 -6.35 -11.52 -2.37
CA TRP A 44 -5.62 -11.22 -1.14
C TRP A 44 -6.42 -11.59 0.13
N THR A 45 -5.76 -12.25 1.07
CA THR A 45 -6.29 -12.51 2.42
C THR A 45 -5.24 -12.23 3.50
N ILE A 46 -5.69 -11.88 4.70
CA ILE A 46 -4.85 -11.76 5.91
C ILE A 46 -5.46 -12.64 7.01
N GLN A 47 -4.68 -13.59 7.53
CA GLN A 47 -5.19 -14.62 8.48
C GLN A 47 -6.44 -15.36 7.96
N GLY A 48 -6.52 -15.59 6.64
CA GLY A 48 -7.66 -16.25 5.99
C GLY A 48 -8.90 -15.36 5.80
N MET A 49 -8.86 -14.10 6.23
CA MET A 49 -9.95 -13.14 6.06
C MET A 49 -9.69 -12.28 4.82
N LYS A 50 -10.74 -12.00 4.04
CA LYS A 50 -10.68 -10.95 3.01
C LYS A 50 -10.52 -9.60 3.73
N PRO A 51 -9.61 -8.71 3.28
CA PRO A 51 -9.53 -7.37 3.82
C PRO A 51 -10.76 -6.54 3.46
N PRO A 52 -11.17 -5.62 4.34
CA PRO A 52 -12.29 -4.73 4.07
C PRO A 52 -11.99 -3.82 2.89
N ASP A 53 -13.05 -3.33 2.25
CA ASP A 53 -12.90 -2.36 1.15
C ASP A 53 -12.22 -1.08 1.68
N PRO A 54 -11.40 -0.41 0.86
CA PRO A 54 -10.75 0.84 1.25
C PRO A 54 -11.77 1.90 1.72
N ASP A 55 -11.40 2.68 2.72
CA ASP A 55 -12.18 3.75 3.34
C ASP A 55 -13.49 3.30 4.02
N SER A 56 -13.74 1.99 4.15
CA SER A 56 -14.92 1.45 4.82
C SER A 56 -14.83 1.53 6.35
N GLU A 57 -15.99 1.46 7.03
CA GLU A 57 -16.02 1.40 8.51
C GLU A 57 -15.31 0.16 9.06
N ALA A 58 -15.33 -0.95 8.30
CA ALA A 58 -14.61 -2.16 8.64
C ALA A 58 -13.08 -1.96 8.58
N GLU A 59 -12.57 -1.21 7.59
CA GLU A 59 -11.15 -0.85 7.53
C GLU A 59 -10.75 0.01 8.73
N LYS A 60 -11.56 1.03 9.07
CA LYS A 60 -11.32 1.87 10.26
C LYS A 60 -11.30 1.05 11.55
N HIS A 61 -12.15 0.03 11.64
CA HIS A 61 -12.15 -0.90 12.78
C HIS A 61 -10.84 -1.71 12.85
N TRP A 62 -10.39 -2.29 11.73
CA TRP A 62 -9.09 -3.00 11.66
C TRP A 62 -7.91 -2.11 12.04
N VAL A 63 -7.89 -0.86 11.56
CA VAL A 63 -6.86 0.12 11.91
C VAL A 63 -6.86 0.41 13.41
N LYS A 64 -8.04 0.60 14.01
CA LYS A 64 -8.17 0.86 15.45
C LYS A 64 -7.69 -0.33 16.30
N GLU A 65 -7.99 -1.56 15.88
CA GLU A 65 -7.55 -2.77 16.60
C GLU A 65 -6.09 -3.15 16.33
N GLY A 66 -5.49 -2.63 15.25
CA GLY A 66 -4.15 -2.99 14.82
C GLY A 66 -4.01 -4.43 14.35
N ARG A 67 -5.12 -5.09 13.98
CA ARG A 67 -5.16 -6.49 13.53
C ARG A 67 -6.39 -6.79 12.66
N PRO A 68 -6.36 -7.86 11.84
CA PRO A 68 -7.56 -8.40 11.23
C PRO A 68 -8.58 -8.82 12.30
N SER A 69 -9.84 -8.50 12.06
CA SER A 69 -10.98 -8.87 12.91
C SER A 69 -12.24 -9.12 12.09
N ALA A 70 -13.18 -9.89 12.64
CA ALA A 70 -14.42 -10.18 11.95
C ALA A 70 -15.24 -8.90 11.76
N TYR A 71 -15.71 -8.67 10.53
CA TYR A 71 -16.64 -7.61 10.19
C TYR A 71 -17.74 -8.19 9.29
N THR A 72 -18.92 -7.57 9.36
CA THR A 72 -20.10 -7.90 8.55
C THR A 72 -20.42 -6.76 7.61
#